data_AF-Q2ILP2-F1
#
_entry.id   AF-Q2ILP2-F1
#
_cell.length_a   1.000
_cell.length_b   1.000
_cell.length_c   1.000
_cell.angle_alpha   90.00
_cell.angle_beta   90.00
_cell.angle_gamma   90.00
#
_symmetry.space_group_name_H-M   'P 1'
#
loop_
_entity.id
_entity.type
_entity.pdbx_description
1 polymer ?
#
loop_
_entity_poly.entity_id
_entity_poly.type
_entity_poly.pdbx_seq_one_letter_code
_entity_poly.pdbx_strand_id
1 'polypeptide(L)'
;MLARLDAIPGVRESRADASGRHFLLELRPGADRAAAVEAACAALGARARPLEPADAVAQLEARGRGDPWYAAADTLALCYLEARVLAANAGPAAAGAAGLDPGAADAVCEAARAVLFEVMERVHGEGGRPSSGWFYAEWPAIAAAIADRAARLLPGLGADAAARLRHALAALHAR
;
A
#
# COMPACT_ATOMS: atom_id res chain seq x y z
N MET A 1 3.23 5.27 6.51
CA MET A 1 3.88 5.51 7.82
C MET A 1 5.16 6.30 7.63
N LEU A 2 6.10 5.82 6.80
CA LEU A 2 7.37 6.51 6.51
C LEU A 2 7.19 7.96 6.01
N ALA A 3 6.22 8.22 5.13
CA ALA A 3 5.92 9.59 4.68
C ALA A 3 5.60 10.58 5.84
N ARG A 4 5.00 10.11 6.95
CA ARG A 4 4.77 10.94 8.14
C ARG A 4 6.06 11.21 8.91
N LEU A 5 6.99 10.25 8.92
CA LEU A 5 8.30 10.42 9.54
C LEU A 5 9.18 11.36 8.73
N ASP A 6 9.11 11.28 7.40
CA ASP A 6 9.84 12.18 6.49
C ASP A 6 9.38 13.64 6.61
N ALA A 7 8.13 13.86 7.06
CA ALA A 7 7.57 15.18 7.30
C ALA A 7 8.01 15.81 8.64
N ILE A 8 8.69 15.06 9.53
CA ILE A 8 9.15 15.59 10.82
C ILE A 8 10.27 16.60 10.60
N PRO A 9 10.20 17.82 11.18
CA PRO A 9 11.26 18.81 11.07
C PRO A 9 12.62 18.25 11.49
N GLY A 10 13.63 18.45 10.64
CA GLY A 10 14.99 17.94 10.88
C GLY A 10 15.25 16.52 10.40
N VAL A 11 14.23 15.76 9.99
CA VAL A 11 14.43 14.48 9.29
C VAL A 11 14.80 14.74 7.82
N ARG A 12 15.79 14.00 7.32
CA ARG A 12 16.17 13.97 5.90
C ARG A 12 15.47 12.82 5.18
N GLU A 13 15.47 11.64 5.78
CA GLU A 13 14.86 10.43 5.25
C GLU A 13 14.55 9.48 6.41
N SER A 14 13.48 8.71 6.27
CA SER A 14 13.15 7.58 7.13
C SER A 14 13.13 6.26 6.36
N ARG A 15 13.51 5.19 7.05
CA ARG A 15 13.52 3.83 6.51
C ARG A 15 12.90 2.86 7.50
N ALA A 16 12.31 1.78 7.00
CA ALA A 16 11.88 0.64 7.80
C ALA A 16 12.70 -0.60 7.41
N ASP A 17 13.00 -1.45 8.38
CA ASP A 17 13.53 -2.79 8.09
C ASP A 17 12.46 -3.64 7.38
N ALA A 18 12.89 -4.75 6.77
CA ALA A 18 11.95 -5.64 6.07
C ALA A 18 10.88 -6.28 6.97
N SER A 19 11.09 -6.30 8.29
CA SER A 19 10.08 -6.78 9.23
C SER A 19 9.02 -5.72 9.59
N GLY A 20 9.25 -4.46 9.23
CA GLY A 20 8.41 -3.32 9.59
C GLY A 20 8.43 -2.99 11.09
N ARG A 21 9.39 -3.52 11.85
CA ARG A 21 9.49 -3.35 13.30
C ARG A 21 10.45 -2.24 13.69
N HIS A 22 11.52 -2.07 12.93
CA HIS A 22 12.55 -1.09 13.21
C HIS A 22 12.47 0.04 12.20
N PHE A 23 12.61 1.27 12.70
CA PHE A 23 12.61 2.48 11.91
C PHE A 23 13.92 3.23 12.12
N LEU A 24 14.51 3.68 11.03
CA LEU A 24 15.70 4.51 11.02
C LEU A 24 15.30 5.92 10.59
N LEU A 25 15.74 6.92 11.35
CA LEU A 25 15.61 8.33 11.01
C LEU A 25 17.00 8.88 10.69
N GLU A 26 17.21 9.26 9.44
CA GLU A 26 18.42 9.98 9.03
C GLU A 26 18.16 11.47 9.21
N LEU A 27 18.84 12.10 10.17
CA LEU A 27 18.63 13.51 10.51
C LEU A 27 19.50 14.44 9.64
N ARG A 28 19.02 15.67 9.44
CA ARG A 28 19.80 16.76 8.83
C ARG A 28 20.87 17.25 9.82
N PRO A 29 22.01 17.78 9.34
CA PRO A 29 23.00 18.40 10.21
C PRO A 29 22.38 19.50 11.08
N GLY A 30 22.67 19.47 12.39
CA GLY A 30 22.15 20.45 13.35
C GLY A 30 20.70 20.24 13.78
N ALA A 31 20.02 19.18 13.31
CA ALA A 31 18.67 18.85 13.78
C ALA A 31 18.66 18.43 15.26
N ASP A 32 17.62 18.82 15.98
CA ASP A 32 17.38 18.36 17.35
C ASP A 32 16.96 16.89 17.35
N ARG A 33 17.86 16.03 17.80
CA ARG A 33 17.63 14.59 17.88
C ARG A 33 16.51 14.25 18.85
N ALA A 34 16.43 14.90 20.01
CA ALA A 34 15.44 14.56 21.02
C ALA A 34 14.03 14.88 20.52
N ALA A 35 13.85 16.07 19.94
CA ALA A 35 12.59 16.49 19.34
C ALA A 35 12.17 15.58 18.17
N ALA A 36 13.11 15.20 17.30
CA ALA A 36 12.81 14.30 16.18
C ALA A 36 12.39 12.90 16.66
N VAL A 37 13.03 12.34 17.70
CA VAL A 37 12.68 11.04 18.28
C VAL A 37 11.30 11.08 18.93
N GLU A 38 11.00 12.14 19.69
CA GLU A 38 9.68 12.32 20.32
C GLU A 38 8.56 12.39 19.28
N ALA A 39 8.74 13.23 18.26
CA ALA A 39 7.79 13.36 17.15
C ALA A 39 7.59 12.04 16.39
N ALA A 40 8.67 11.28 16.18
CA ALA A 40 8.61 9.99 15.51
C ALA A 40 7.87 8.94 16.34
N CYS A 41 8.10 8.88 17.65
CA CYS A 41 7.36 7.98 18.54
C CYS A 41 5.87 8.31 18.54
N ALA A 42 5.51 9.61 18.58
CA ALA A 42 4.12 10.04 18.48
C ALA A 42 3.48 9.64 17.14
N ALA A 43 4.21 9.75 16.03
CA ALA A 43 3.73 9.37 14.70
C ALA A 43 3.53 7.85 14.54
N LEU A 44 4.44 7.04 15.10
CA LEU A 44 4.40 5.58 15.07
C LEU A 44 3.37 4.99 16.05
N GLY A 45 2.99 5.74 17.08
CA GLY A 45 1.94 5.39 18.03
C GLY A 45 2.46 4.81 19.34
N ALA A 46 1.53 4.45 20.23
CA ALA A 46 1.80 4.22 21.66
C ALA A 46 2.81 3.12 22.01
N ARG A 47 3.15 2.23 21.08
CA ARG A 47 4.14 1.15 21.29
C ARG A 47 5.55 1.51 20.80
N ALA A 48 5.69 2.62 20.10
CA ALA A 48 6.97 3.07 19.59
C ALA A 48 7.85 3.57 20.73
N ARG A 49 9.11 3.16 20.71
CA ARG A 49 10.12 3.60 21.65
C ARG A 49 11.47 3.72 20.95
N PRO A 50 12.35 4.64 21.37
CA PRO A 50 13.73 4.60 20.94
C PRO A 50 14.36 3.26 21.31
N LEU A 51 15.25 2.76 20.46
CA LEU A 51 16.07 1.59 20.77
C LEU A 51 17.16 1.99 21.76
N GLU A 52 17.49 1.04 22.63
CA GLU A 52 18.69 1.14 23.45
C GLU A 52 19.95 1.16 22.54
N PRO A 53 21.05 1.81 22.97
CA PRO A 53 22.23 1.98 22.11
C PRO A 53 22.78 0.68 21.52
N ALA A 54 22.81 -0.41 22.30
CA ALA A 54 23.29 -1.70 21.84
C ALA A 54 22.42 -2.27 20.70
N ASP A 55 21.09 -2.21 20.86
CA ASP A 55 20.15 -2.68 19.84
C ASP A 55 20.21 -1.81 18.57
N ALA A 56 20.35 -0.49 18.74
CA ALA A 56 20.50 0.44 17.63
C ALA A 56 21.77 0.14 16.80
N VAL A 57 22.90 -0.15 17.46
CA VAL A 57 24.15 -0.55 16.79
C VAL A 57 23.94 -1.85 16.02
N ALA A 58 23.31 -2.87 16.62
CA ALA A 58 23.05 -4.14 15.95
C ALA A 58 22.20 -3.98 14.67
N GLN A 59 21.20 -3.08 14.70
CA GLN A 59 20.37 -2.79 13.52
C GLN A 59 21.15 -2.03 12.43
N LEU A 60 22.06 -1.12 12.81
CA LEU A 60 22.93 -0.41 11.87
C LEU A 60 23.96 -1.36 11.23
N GLU A 61 24.51 -2.30 11.99
CA GLU A 61 25.39 -3.34 11.46
C GLU A 61 24.65 -4.29 10.52
N ALA A 62 23.41 -4.67 10.86
CA ALA A 62 22.54 -5.46 9.99
C ALA A 62 22.33 -4.78 8.64
N ARG A 63 22.00 -3.47 8.65
CA ARG A 63 21.97 -2.65 7.43
C ARG A 63 23.31 -2.67 6.69
N GLY A 64 24.42 -2.53 7.41
CA GLY A 64 25.76 -2.55 6.84
C GLY A 64 26.13 -3.86 6.13
N ARG A 65 25.54 -4.98 6.53
CA ARG A 65 25.68 -6.29 5.86
C ARG A 65 24.78 -6.45 4.63
N GLY A 66 23.93 -5.47 4.33
CA GLY A 66 23.01 -5.50 3.19
C GLY A 66 21.61 -6.00 3.53
N ASP A 67 21.25 -6.13 4.81
CA ASP A 67 19.88 -6.43 5.19
C ASP A 67 18.95 -5.33 4.62
N PRO A 68 17.77 -5.66 4.08
CA PRO A 68 16.94 -4.69 3.38
C PRO A 68 16.30 -3.65 4.31
N TRP A 69 16.53 -2.37 3.97
CA TRP A 69 15.90 -1.20 4.60
C TRP A 69 15.22 -0.33 3.55
N TYR A 70 13.90 -0.27 3.61
CA TYR A 70 13.06 0.36 2.61
C TYR A 70 12.72 1.79 3.00
N ALA A 71 12.94 2.72 2.08
CA ALA A 71 12.41 4.07 2.17
C ALA A 71 10.91 4.09 1.80
N ALA A 72 10.26 5.24 1.97
CA ALA A 72 8.86 5.43 1.61
C ALA A 72 8.58 5.09 0.13
N ALA A 73 9.47 5.51 -0.77
CA ALA A 73 9.36 5.23 -2.20
C ALA A 73 9.49 3.73 -2.52
N ASP A 74 10.40 3.02 -1.83
CA ASP A 74 10.57 1.58 -2.01
C ASP A 74 9.33 0.80 -1.56
N THR A 75 8.74 1.20 -0.44
CA THR A 75 7.51 0.59 0.09
C THR A 75 6.35 0.81 -0.88
N LEU A 76 6.20 2.01 -1.43
CA LEU A 76 5.18 2.30 -2.43
C LEU A 76 5.39 1.46 -3.70
N ALA A 77 6.63 1.30 -4.16
CA ALA A 77 6.95 0.45 -5.31
C ALA A 77 6.58 -1.02 -5.07
N LEU A 78 6.86 -1.57 -3.88
CA LEU A 78 6.44 -2.91 -3.50
C LEU A 78 4.90 -3.05 -3.51
N CYS A 79 4.19 -2.05 -3.02
CA CYS A 79 2.72 -2.03 -3.07
C CYS A 79 2.18 -2.02 -4.50
N TYR A 80 2.84 -1.33 -5.44
CA TYR A 80 2.44 -1.42 -6.85
C TYR A 80 2.69 -2.81 -7.44
N LEU A 81 3.78 -3.49 -7.07
CA LEU A 81 4.02 -4.87 -7.50
C LEU A 81 2.94 -5.81 -6.96
N GLU A 82 2.59 -5.68 -5.67
CA GLU A 82 1.50 -6.43 -5.06
C GLU A 82 0.16 -6.17 -5.74
N ALA A 83 -0.18 -4.90 -5.99
CA ALA A 83 -1.40 -4.52 -6.72
C ALA A 83 -1.45 -5.11 -8.13
N ARG A 84 -0.31 -5.23 -8.83
CA ARG A 84 -0.26 -5.90 -10.14
C ARG A 84 -0.56 -7.40 -10.03
N VAL A 85 0.00 -8.08 -9.02
CA VAL A 85 -0.27 -9.51 -8.79
C VAL A 85 -1.74 -9.72 -8.43
N LEU A 86 -2.29 -8.88 -7.55
CA LEU A 86 -3.71 -8.93 -7.19
C LEU A 86 -4.60 -8.72 -8.42
N ALA A 87 -4.32 -7.71 -9.24
CA ALA A 87 -5.06 -7.43 -10.47
C ALA A 87 -5.00 -8.60 -11.46
N ALA A 88 -3.81 -9.20 -11.66
CA ALA A 88 -3.61 -10.33 -12.57
C ALA A 88 -4.39 -11.58 -12.14
N ASN A 89 -4.56 -11.80 -10.84
CA ASN A 89 -5.33 -12.91 -10.30
C ASN A 89 -6.84 -12.63 -10.29
N ALA A 90 -7.23 -11.40 -9.91
CA ALA A 90 -8.62 -10.99 -9.79
C ALA A 90 -9.32 -10.80 -11.14
N GLY A 91 -8.60 -10.29 -12.15
CA GLY A 91 -9.15 -9.94 -13.46
C GLY A 91 -9.81 -11.12 -14.18
N PRO A 92 -9.07 -12.20 -14.48
CA PRO A 92 -9.63 -13.39 -15.13
C PRO A 92 -10.74 -14.06 -14.30
N ALA A 93 -10.57 -14.14 -12.98
CA ALA A 93 -11.56 -14.74 -12.09
C ALA A 93 -12.88 -13.97 -12.09
N ALA A 94 -12.84 -12.64 -11.98
CA ALA A 94 -14.02 -11.79 -11.99
C ALA A 94 -14.68 -11.74 -13.38
N ALA A 95 -13.89 -11.69 -14.46
CA ALA A 95 -14.40 -11.71 -15.83
C ALA A 95 -15.12 -13.04 -16.14
N GLY A 96 -14.51 -14.17 -15.76
CA GLY A 96 -15.11 -15.49 -15.92
C GLY A 96 -16.39 -15.66 -15.11
N ALA A 97 -16.40 -15.24 -13.84
CA ALA A 97 -17.59 -15.27 -12.99
C ALA A 97 -18.74 -14.38 -13.51
N ALA A 98 -18.41 -13.29 -14.21
CA ALA A 98 -19.39 -12.41 -14.83
C ALA A 98 -19.87 -12.88 -16.21
N GLY A 99 -19.30 -13.97 -16.73
CA GLY A 99 -19.60 -14.51 -18.06
C GLY A 99 -19.13 -13.60 -19.19
N LEU A 100 -18.00 -12.89 -18.99
CA LEU A 100 -17.41 -12.05 -20.02
C LEU A 100 -16.51 -12.87 -20.94
N ASP A 101 -16.35 -12.40 -22.17
CA ASP A 101 -15.42 -13.00 -23.12
C ASP A 101 -13.97 -12.93 -22.63
N PRO A 102 -13.09 -13.87 -23.03
CA PRO A 102 -11.69 -13.90 -22.60
C PRO A 102 -10.93 -12.58 -22.87
N GLY A 103 -11.27 -11.86 -23.94
CA GLY A 103 -10.67 -10.56 -24.25
C GLY A 103 -11.06 -9.42 -23.28
N ALA A 104 -12.10 -9.61 -22.46
CA ALA A 104 -12.50 -8.65 -21.45
C ALA A 104 -11.66 -8.76 -20.16
N ALA A 105 -10.99 -9.89 -19.93
CA ALA A 105 -10.17 -10.10 -18.72
C ALA A 105 -9.02 -9.08 -18.62
N ASP A 106 -8.40 -8.74 -19.74
CA ASP A 106 -7.32 -7.74 -19.79
C ASP A 106 -7.83 -6.35 -19.39
N ALA A 107 -9.02 -5.96 -19.85
CA ALA A 107 -9.65 -4.69 -19.46
C ALA A 107 -10.00 -4.66 -17.96
N VAL A 108 -10.48 -5.77 -17.40
CA VAL A 108 -10.75 -5.87 -15.96
C VAL A 108 -9.45 -5.83 -15.15
N CYS A 109 -8.40 -6.52 -15.60
CA CYS A 109 -7.07 -6.50 -14.98
C CYS A 109 -6.48 -5.08 -14.98
N GLU A 110 -6.55 -4.38 -16.11
CA GLU A 110 -6.07 -3.00 -16.23
C GLU A 110 -6.87 -2.04 -15.35
N ALA A 111 -8.19 -2.19 -15.29
CA ALA A 111 -9.04 -1.42 -14.38
C ALA A 111 -8.67 -1.68 -12.91
N ALA A 112 -8.49 -2.94 -12.52
CA ALA A 112 -8.10 -3.34 -11.18
C ALA A 112 -6.74 -2.75 -10.79
N ARG A 113 -5.75 -2.86 -11.69
CA ARG A 113 -4.41 -2.31 -11.49
C ARG A 113 -4.46 -0.80 -11.24
N ALA A 114 -5.14 -0.05 -12.10
CA ALA A 114 -5.22 1.41 -11.99
C ALA A 114 -5.89 1.86 -10.67
N VAL A 115 -7.04 1.25 -10.32
CA VAL A 115 -7.75 1.60 -9.09
C VAL A 115 -6.95 1.22 -7.84
N LEU A 116 -6.33 0.03 -7.82
CA LEU A 116 -5.48 -0.37 -6.70
C LEU A 116 -4.27 0.56 -6.55
N PHE A 117 -3.68 1.04 -7.64
CA PHE A 117 -2.59 2.02 -7.59
C PHE A 117 -3.06 3.34 -6.97
N GLU A 118 -4.17 3.89 -7.44
CA GLU A 118 -4.78 5.12 -6.90
C GLU A 118 -5.09 4.99 -5.39
N VAL A 119 -5.60 3.83 -4.97
CA VAL A 119 -5.88 3.54 -3.55
C VAL A 119 -4.59 3.46 -2.73
N MET A 120 -3.56 2.77 -3.22
CA MET A 120 -2.29 2.61 -2.49
C MET A 120 -1.53 3.93 -2.39
N GLU A 121 -1.56 4.76 -3.43
CA GLU A 121 -1.02 6.12 -3.43
C GLU A 121 -1.69 6.98 -2.38
N ARG A 122 -3.03 7.01 -2.39
CA ARG A 122 -3.81 7.76 -1.40
C ARG A 122 -3.49 7.31 0.02
N VAL A 123 -3.52 6.00 0.28
CA VAL A 123 -3.21 5.46 1.61
C VAL A 123 -1.78 5.81 2.04
N HIS A 124 -0.80 5.75 1.13
CA HIS A 124 0.58 6.16 1.45
C HIS A 124 0.70 7.65 1.73
N GLY A 125 0.05 8.50 0.93
CA GLY A 125 0.01 9.95 1.11
C GLY A 125 -0.65 10.38 2.42
N GLU A 126 -1.69 9.65 2.85
CA GLU A 126 -2.33 9.83 4.16
C GLU A 126 -1.46 9.31 5.33
N GLY A 127 -0.28 8.75 5.04
CA GLY A 127 0.63 8.25 6.06
C GLY A 127 0.39 6.79 6.48
N GLY A 128 -0.34 6.03 5.67
CA GLY A 128 -0.63 4.62 5.87
C GLY A 128 -1.90 4.36 6.69
N ARG A 129 -2.03 3.12 7.16
CA ARG A 129 -3.15 2.64 7.99
C ARG A 129 -2.62 1.91 9.22
N PRO A 130 -3.35 1.93 10.35
CA PRO A 130 -2.90 1.32 11.61
C PRO A 130 -2.99 -0.21 11.63
N SER A 131 -3.76 -0.81 10.72
CA SER A 131 -3.87 -2.25 10.53
C SER A 131 -4.00 -2.55 9.04
N SER A 132 -4.02 -3.82 8.63
CA SER A 132 -4.41 -4.25 7.28
C SER A 132 -5.93 -4.42 7.12
N GLY A 133 -6.68 -4.39 8.22
CA GLY A 133 -8.13 -4.62 8.24
C GLY A 133 -8.94 -3.57 7.47
N TRP A 134 -8.38 -2.35 7.29
CA TRP A 134 -8.99 -1.29 6.48
C TRP A 134 -9.30 -1.75 5.05
N PHE A 135 -8.46 -2.62 4.47
CA PHE A 135 -8.61 -3.05 3.08
C PHE A 135 -9.95 -3.75 2.86
N TYR A 136 -10.35 -4.62 3.79
CA TYR A 136 -11.63 -5.32 3.73
C TYR A 136 -12.82 -4.37 3.90
N ALA A 137 -12.69 -3.34 4.74
CA ALA A 137 -13.73 -2.33 4.92
C ALA A 137 -13.89 -1.42 3.68
N GLU A 138 -12.78 -1.10 3.00
CA GLU A 138 -12.79 -0.29 1.77
C GLU A 138 -13.11 -1.13 0.51
N TRP A 139 -12.97 -2.46 0.57
CA TRP A 139 -13.10 -3.35 -0.59
C TRP A 139 -14.38 -3.13 -1.41
N PRO A 140 -15.59 -2.96 -0.84
CA PRO A 140 -16.78 -2.72 -1.65
C PRO A 140 -16.68 -1.48 -2.54
N ALA A 141 -16.06 -0.40 -2.04
CA ALA A 141 -15.84 0.82 -2.81
C ALA A 141 -14.77 0.63 -3.89
N ILE A 142 -13.70 -0.10 -3.56
CA ILE A 142 -12.64 -0.47 -4.51
C ILE A 142 -13.23 -1.31 -5.65
N ALA A 143 -13.97 -2.37 -5.33
CA ALA A 143 -14.63 -3.24 -6.30
C ALA A 143 -15.59 -2.48 -7.22
N ALA A 144 -16.37 -1.54 -6.67
CA ALA A 144 -17.24 -0.67 -7.46
C ALA A 144 -16.44 0.21 -8.43
N ALA A 145 -15.37 0.85 -7.96
CA ALA A 145 -14.50 1.67 -8.81
C ALA A 145 -13.83 0.86 -9.93
N ILE A 146 -13.40 -0.37 -9.64
CA ILE A 146 -12.85 -1.30 -10.65
C ILE A 146 -13.91 -1.61 -11.70
N ALA A 147 -15.13 -1.98 -11.29
CA ALA A 147 -16.22 -2.29 -12.21
C ALA A 147 -16.56 -1.08 -13.11
N ASP A 148 -16.66 0.11 -12.52
CA ASP A 148 -16.95 1.34 -13.26
C ASP A 148 -15.85 1.69 -14.26
N ARG A 149 -14.59 1.47 -13.90
CA ARG A 149 -13.46 1.68 -14.82
C ARG A 149 -13.42 0.63 -15.92
N ALA A 150 -13.66 -0.64 -15.60
CA ALA A 150 -13.73 -1.72 -16.59
C ALA A 150 -14.86 -1.50 -17.60
N ALA A 151 -16.03 -1.02 -17.16
CA ALA A 151 -17.15 -0.68 -18.04
C ALA A 151 -16.78 0.43 -19.05
N ARG A 152 -15.93 1.40 -18.67
CA ARG A 152 -15.41 2.43 -19.59
C ARG A 152 -14.41 1.87 -20.61
N LEU A 153 -13.67 0.82 -20.24
CA LEU A 153 -12.72 0.14 -21.13
C LEU A 153 -13.39 -0.88 -22.07
N LEU A 154 -14.65 -1.23 -21.79
CA LEU A 154 -15.44 -2.20 -22.55
C LEU A 154 -16.71 -1.53 -23.11
N PRO A 155 -16.57 -0.68 -24.16
CA PRO A 155 -17.71 -0.01 -24.80
C PRO A 155 -18.58 -1.05 -25.51
N GLY A 156 -19.58 -1.57 -24.81
CA GLY A 156 -20.38 -2.72 -25.23
C GLY A 156 -20.80 -3.63 -24.06
N LEU A 157 -20.22 -3.41 -22.88
CA LEU A 157 -20.64 -4.07 -21.66
C LEU A 157 -22.07 -3.64 -21.29
N GLY A 158 -23.04 -4.52 -21.51
CA GLY A 158 -24.43 -4.29 -21.11
C GLY A 158 -24.59 -4.15 -19.60
N ALA A 159 -25.67 -3.49 -19.16
CA ALA A 159 -25.95 -3.21 -17.75
C ALA A 159 -25.92 -4.48 -16.87
N ASP A 160 -26.48 -5.59 -17.36
CA ASP A 160 -26.49 -6.86 -16.64
C ASP A 160 -25.08 -7.44 -16.47
N ALA A 161 -24.24 -7.35 -17.50
CA ALA A 161 -22.87 -7.82 -17.45
C ALA A 161 -22.01 -6.96 -16.51
N ALA A 162 -22.23 -5.64 -16.51
CA ALA A 162 -21.61 -4.72 -15.56
C ALA A 162 -22.03 -5.00 -14.11
N ALA A 163 -23.31 -5.31 -13.87
CA ALA A 163 -23.82 -5.70 -12.55
C ALA A 163 -23.20 -7.02 -12.07
N ARG A 164 -23.12 -8.04 -12.92
CA ARG A 164 -22.44 -9.31 -12.60
C ARG A 164 -20.96 -9.11 -12.30
N LEU A 165 -20.25 -8.29 -13.08
CA LEU A 165 -18.84 -7.96 -12.84
C LEU A 165 -18.65 -7.28 -11.49
N ARG A 166 -19.48 -6.28 -11.16
CA ARG A 166 -19.46 -5.62 -9.85
C ARG A 166 -19.66 -6.61 -8.71
N HIS A 167 -20.63 -7.52 -8.84
CA HIS A 167 -20.90 -8.54 -7.85
C HIS A 167 -19.71 -9.50 -7.69
N ALA A 168 -19.15 -9.99 -8.80
CA ALA A 168 -17.99 -10.88 -8.81
C ALA A 168 -16.77 -10.24 -8.13
N LEU A 169 -16.48 -8.97 -8.44
CA LEU A 169 -15.39 -8.22 -7.79
C LEU A 169 -15.64 -8.05 -6.30
N ALA A 170 -16.85 -7.67 -5.89
CA ALA A 170 -17.18 -7.51 -4.48
C ALA A 170 -16.99 -8.82 -3.69
N ALA A 171 -17.27 -9.97 -4.30
CA ALA A 171 -17.14 -11.28 -3.67
C ALA A 171 -15.70 -11.75 -3.43
N LEU A 172 -14.70 -11.26 -4.19
CA LEU A 172 -13.31 -11.74 -4.10
C LEU A 172 -12.67 -11.58 -2.71
N HIS A 173 -13.05 -10.52 -1.98
CA HIS A 173 -12.54 -10.22 -0.63
C HIS A 173 -13.66 -9.88 0.35
N ALA A 174 -14.88 -10.37 0.10
CA ALA A 174 -15.95 -10.32 1.09
C ALA A 174 -15.55 -11.15 2.32
N ARG A 175 -15.69 -10.56 3.50
CA ARG A 175 -15.48 -11.19 4.80
C ARG A 175 -16.77 -11.13 5.61
#